data_AF-A0A8B6Y0C1-F1
#
_entry.id   AF-A0A8B6Y0C1-F1
#
_cell.length_a   1.000
_cell.length_b   1.000
_cell.length_c   1.000
_cell.angle_alpha   90.00
_cell.angle_beta   90.00
_cell.angle_gamma   90.00
#
_symmetry.space_group_name_H-M   'P 1'
#
loop_
_entity.id
_entity.type
_entity.pdbx_description
1 polymer ?
#
loop_
_entity_poly.entity_id
_entity_poly.type
_entity_poly.pdbx_seq_one_letter_code
_entity_poly.pdbx_strand_id
1 'polypeptide(L)'
;MRLHLGLLTEDLAHRFMVSICVVSSVFITWIKLLSLELKWLIHFPDRNNIKRNLPTTFRKYYPKCSIIIDCSELFIETPSSSDTAASCWSNYKHHHTVKYLVGITLNGATSFLSNCYGGRASGVFIVKDCGILKCLQPGDQVIGDRGFKIKEPLAFYQCNLAIPSSKHTNLQITSNDVRETSKVANVRIYVELAIGRMKNFRF
;
A
#
# COMPACT_ATOMS: atom_id res chain seq x y z
N MET A 1 6.19 -23.11 -10.76
CA MET A 1 6.50 -22.49 -12.07
C MET A 1 5.83 -21.14 -12.24
N ARG A 2 4.49 -21.04 -12.25
CA ARG A 2 3.77 -19.77 -12.41
C ARG A 2 4.24 -18.64 -11.47
N LEU A 3 4.20 -18.87 -10.15
CA LEU A 3 4.64 -17.90 -9.14
C LEU A 3 6.11 -17.46 -9.25
N HIS A 4 6.99 -18.33 -9.72
CA HIS A 4 8.43 -18.03 -9.77
C HIS A 4 8.85 -17.42 -11.10
N LEU A 5 8.20 -17.83 -12.21
CA LEU A 5 8.61 -17.52 -13.58
C LEU A 5 7.62 -16.60 -14.32
N GLY A 6 6.43 -16.33 -13.77
CA GLY A 6 5.39 -15.49 -14.39
C GLY A 6 4.81 -16.07 -15.70
N LEU A 7 4.80 -17.41 -15.84
CA LEU A 7 4.32 -18.11 -17.04
C LEU A 7 2.80 -18.00 -17.19
N LEU A 8 2.33 -17.82 -18.44
CA LEU A 8 0.91 -17.76 -18.78
C LEU A 8 0.18 -19.07 -18.46
N THR A 9 -1.11 -18.97 -18.15
CA THR A 9 -1.95 -20.14 -17.83
C THR A 9 -2.07 -21.10 -19.00
N GLU A 10 -2.07 -20.58 -20.22
CA GLU A 10 -2.12 -21.29 -21.50
C GLU A 10 -0.84 -22.10 -21.72
N ASP A 11 0.33 -21.52 -21.44
CA ASP A 11 1.62 -22.21 -21.53
C ASP A 11 1.70 -23.39 -20.55
N LEU A 12 1.24 -23.17 -19.31
CA LEU A 12 1.21 -24.23 -18.31
C LEU A 12 0.20 -25.32 -18.67
N ALA A 13 -0.98 -24.95 -19.18
CA ALA A 13 -2.00 -25.90 -19.63
C ALA A 13 -1.45 -26.79 -20.74
N HIS A 14 -0.76 -26.20 -21.72
CA HIS A 14 -0.05 -26.93 -22.76
C HIS A 14 1.04 -27.84 -22.18
N ARG A 15 1.95 -27.33 -21.36
CA ARG A 15 3.06 -28.14 -20.79
C ARG A 15 2.60 -29.34 -19.98
N PHE A 16 1.54 -29.17 -19.19
CA PHE A 16 1.01 -30.23 -18.33
C PHE A 16 -0.09 -31.06 -18.97
N MET A 17 -0.46 -30.78 -20.23
CA MET A 17 -1.52 -31.48 -20.96
C MET A 17 -2.85 -31.51 -20.18
N VAL A 18 -3.20 -30.37 -19.57
CA VAL A 18 -4.45 -30.18 -18.82
C VAL A 18 -5.20 -28.95 -19.36
N SER A 19 -6.46 -28.78 -18.97
CA SER A 19 -7.21 -27.58 -19.35
C SER A 19 -6.73 -26.33 -18.60
N ILE A 20 -6.91 -25.15 -19.22
CA ILE A 20 -6.64 -23.85 -18.59
C ILE A 20 -7.39 -23.70 -17.26
N CYS A 21 -8.63 -24.22 -17.20
CA CYS A 21 -9.45 -24.22 -15.99
C CYS A 21 -8.78 -24.98 -14.82
N VAL A 22 -8.13 -26.10 -15.09
CA VAL A 22 -7.41 -26.88 -14.07
C VAL A 22 -6.20 -26.09 -13.57
N VAL A 23 -5.41 -25.51 -14.46
CA VAL A 23 -4.26 -24.65 -14.07
C VAL A 23 -4.72 -23.50 -13.19
N SER A 24 -5.78 -22.79 -13.60
CA SER A 24 -6.34 -21.67 -12.84
C SER A 24 -6.83 -22.11 -11.46
N SER A 25 -7.57 -23.22 -11.37
CA SER A 25 -8.09 -23.76 -10.11
C SER A 25 -6.97 -24.14 -9.15
N VAL A 26 -5.95 -24.85 -9.64
CA VAL A 26 -4.77 -25.23 -8.86
C VAL A 26 -4.04 -23.97 -8.39
N PHE A 27 -3.80 -23.02 -9.28
CA PHE A 27 -3.11 -21.77 -8.95
C PHE A 27 -3.85 -20.97 -7.86
N ILE A 28 -5.15 -20.73 -8.03
CA ILE A 28 -5.98 -20.00 -7.06
C ILE A 28 -5.96 -20.70 -5.69
N THR A 29 -6.04 -22.04 -5.68
CA THR A 29 -5.99 -22.84 -4.45
C THR A 29 -4.68 -22.63 -3.70
N TRP A 30 -3.55 -22.71 -4.40
CA TRP A 30 -2.23 -22.48 -3.81
C TRP A 30 -2.03 -21.04 -3.36
N ILE A 31 -2.52 -20.04 -4.10
CA ILE A 31 -2.45 -18.63 -3.67
C ILE A 31 -3.21 -18.43 -2.36
N LYS A 32 -4.43 -18.99 -2.24
CA LYS A 32 -5.22 -18.91 -1.00
C LYS A 32 -4.49 -19.59 0.16
N LEU A 33 -3.93 -20.78 -0.04
CA LEU A 33 -3.17 -21.50 0.98
C LEU A 33 -1.93 -20.70 1.42
N LEU A 34 -1.11 -20.24 0.47
CA LEU A 34 0.07 -19.43 0.76
C LEU A 34 -0.30 -18.13 1.48
N SER A 35 -1.41 -17.49 1.11
CA SER A 35 -1.88 -16.29 1.80
C SER A 35 -2.24 -16.55 3.27
N LEU A 36 -2.69 -17.75 3.61
CA LEU A 36 -2.98 -18.14 5.00
C LEU A 36 -1.68 -18.42 5.76
N GLU A 37 -0.81 -19.25 5.18
CA GLU A 37 0.44 -19.70 5.81
C GLU A 37 1.48 -18.58 5.95
N LEU A 38 1.49 -17.61 5.04
CA LEU A 38 2.46 -16.50 5.03
C LEU A 38 1.90 -15.23 5.66
N LYS A 39 0.65 -15.23 6.15
CA LYS A 39 -0.01 -14.04 6.70
C LYS A 39 0.79 -13.39 7.83
N TRP A 40 1.40 -14.21 8.69
CA TRP A 40 2.17 -13.75 9.85
C TRP A 40 3.44 -12.97 9.48
N LEU A 41 3.94 -13.08 8.24
CA LEU A 41 5.08 -12.28 7.77
C LEU A 41 4.73 -10.79 7.66
N ILE A 42 3.46 -10.46 7.41
CA ILE A 42 2.97 -9.09 7.36
C ILE A 42 2.46 -8.72 8.76
N HIS A 43 3.36 -8.20 9.59
CA HIS A 43 3.02 -7.73 10.94
C HIS A 43 3.50 -6.30 11.16
N PHE A 44 2.77 -5.58 12.00
CA PHE A 44 3.16 -4.25 12.43
C PHE A 44 4.27 -4.37 13.49
N PRO A 45 5.48 -3.85 13.26
CA PRO A 45 6.58 -4.02 14.20
C PRO A 45 6.41 -3.15 15.45
N ASP A 46 6.94 -3.63 16.58
CA ASP A 46 6.94 -2.86 17.82
C ASP A 46 7.71 -1.54 17.70
N ARG A 47 7.29 -0.53 18.46
CA ARG A 47 7.91 0.80 18.49
C ARG A 47 9.42 0.76 18.76
N ASN A 48 9.88 -0.16 19.62
CA ASN A 48 11.31 -0.32 19.89
C ASN A 48 12.06 -0.88 18.68
N ASN A 49 11.48 -1.83 17.96
CA ASN A 49 12.03 -2.39 16.73
C ASN A 49 12.07 -1.35 15.61
N ILE A 50 11.03 -0.52 15.48
CA ILE A 50 11.00 0.60 14.54
C ILE A 50 12.14 1.56 14.84
N LYS A 51 12.28 2.01 16.10
CA LYS A 51 13.33 2.96 16.49
C LYS A 51 14.73 2.40 16.28
N ARG A 52 14.96 1.12 16.60
CA ARG A 52 16.26 0.45 16.43
C ARG A 52 16.67 0.33 14.97
N ASN A 53 15.71 0.06 14.07
CA ASN A 53 15.96 -0.14 12.65
C ASN A 53 15.62 1.10 11.79
N LEU A 54 15.47 2.26 12.43
CA LEU A 54 15.12 3.51 11.75
C LEU A 54 16.30 3.95 10.86
N PRO A 55 16.15 4.04 9.53
CA PRO A 55 17.25 4.47 8.68
C PRO A 55 17.67 5.90 9.00
N THR A 56 18.96 6.20 8.82
CA THR A 56 19.58 7.48 9.20
C THR A 56 18.88 8.68 8.55
N THR A 57 18.43 8.54 7.29
CA THR A 57 17.65 9.57 6.58
C THR A 57 16.36 9.91 7.30
N PHE A 58 15.61 8.92 7.78
CA PHE A 58 14.36 9.15 8.52
C PHE A 58 14.62 9.64 9.93
N ARG A 59 15.71 9.21 10.57
CA ARG A 59 16.05 9.67 11.94
C ARG A 59 16.22 11.19 12.02
N LYS A 60 16.69 11.83 10.94
CA LYS A 60 16.86 13.28 10.87
C LYS A 60 15.54 14.03 10.68
N TYR A 61 14.66 13.55 9.79
CA TYR A 61 13.48 14.29 9.33
C TYR A 61 12.17 13.84 9.97
N TYR A 62 12.08 12.55 10.29
CA TYR A 62 10.89 11.88 10.78
C TYR A 62 11.21 10.91 11.93
N PRO A 63 11.81 11.39 13.05
CA PRO A 63 12.28 10.54 14.14
C PRO A 63 11.16 9.78 14.86
N LYS A 64 9.91 10.23 14.71
CA LYS A 64 8.72 9.61 15.30
C LYS A 64 7.91 8.79 14.30
N CYS A 65 8.39 8.67 13.05
CA CYS A 65 7.63 7.94 12.04
C CYS A 65 7.60 6.46 12.38
N SER A 66 6.41 5.88 12.36
CA SER A 66 6.19 4.45 12.57
C SER A 66 5.94 3.72 11.26
N ILE A 67 5.20 4.35 10.35
CA ILE A 67 4.77 3.72 9.10
C ILE A 67 4.50 4.75 8.00
N ILE A 68 4.72 4.34 6.76
CA ILE A 68 4.27 5.06 5.57
C ILE A 68 3.07 4.31 5.00
N ILE A 69 1.97 5.00 4.74
CA ILE A 69 0.76 4.39 4.21
C ILE A 69 0.39 4.97 2.85
N ASP A 70 -0.15 4.12 2.00
CA ASP A 70 -0.66 4.48 0.69
C ASP A 70 -1.95 3.72 0.38
N CYS A 71 -2.90 4.40 -0.27
CA CYS A 71 -4.06 3.73 -0.87
C CYS A 71 -3.76 3.44 -2.33
N SER A 72 -3.63 2.17 -2.64
CA SER A 72 -3.30 1.70 -3.97
C SER A 72 -4.49 1.05 -4.66
N GLU A 73 -4.58 1.24 -5.98
CA GLU A 73 -5.62 0.65 -6.83
C GLU A 73 -5.03 -0.43 -7.73
N LEU A 74 -5.80 -1.49 -7.97
CA LEU A 74 -5.57 -2.52 -8.99
C LEU A 74 -6.73 -2.52 -9.98
N PHE A 75 -6.40 -2.59 -11.27
CA PHE A 75 -7.41 -2.78 -12.31
C PHE A 75 -8.01 -4.19 -12.21
N ILE A 76 -9.31 -4.27 -12.40
CA ILE A 76 -10.05 -5.53 -12.47
C ILE A 76 -10.89 -5.56 -13.73
N GLU A 77 -11.27 -6.75 -14.16
CA GLU A 77 -12.30 -6.92 -15.18
C GLU A 77 -13.64 -6.35 -14.70
N THR A 78 -14.50 -5.98 -15.65
CA THR A 78 -15.84 -5.46 -15.32
C THR A 78 -16.64 -6.53 -14.58
N PRO A 79 -17.07 -6.26 -13.33
CA PRO A 79 -17.90 -7.19 -12.60
C PRO A 79 -19.22 -7.44 -13.32
N SER A 80 -19.71 -8.68 -13.30
CA SER A 80 -20.99 -9.03 -13.95
C SER A 80 -22.20 -8.43 -13.24
N SER A 81 -22.10 -8.17 -11.94
CA SER A 81 -23.14 -7.51 -11.13
C SER A 81 -23.05 -6.00 -11.28
N SER A 82 -24.17 -5.34 -11.62
CA SER A 82 -24.26 -3.88 -11.75
C SER A 82 -23.87 -3.14 -10.47
N ASP A 83 -24.31 -3.63 -9.31
CA ASP A 83 -24.03 -3.00 -8.02
C ASP A 83 -22.55 -3.12 -7.65
N THR A 84 -21.94 -4.27 -7.97
CA THR A 84 -20.51 -4.51 -7.78
C THR A 84 -19.69 -3.65 -8.74
N ALA A 85 -20.11 -3.54 -10.00
CA ALA A 85 -19.49 -2.67 -10.99
C ALA A 85 -19.53 -1.20 -10.54
N ALA A 86 -20.69 -0.71 -10.10
CA ALA A 86 -20.85 0.66 -9.58
C ALA A 86 -19.98 0.94 -8.35
N SER A 87 -19.76 -0.07 -7.49
CA SER A 87 -18.90 0.03 -6.31
C SER A 87 -17.41 -0.02 -6.65
N CYS A 88 -17.05 -0.78 -7.69
CA CYS A 88 -15.68 -0.89 -8.19
C CYS A 88 -15.26 0.25 -9.12
N TRP A 89 -16.19 1.07 -9.61
CA TRP A 89 -15.86 2.18 -10.49
C TRP A 89 -14.97 3.23 -9.81
N SER A 90 -13.77 3.46 -10.36
CA SER A 90 -12.86 4.52 -9.94
C SER A 90 -12.94 5.70 -10.90
N ASN A 91 -13.49 6.82 -10.42
CA ASN A 91 -13.50 8.07 -11.18
C ASN A 91 -12.09 8.57 -11.50
N TYR A 92 -11.09 8.23 -10.67
CA TYR A 92 -9.70 8.63 -10.88
C TYR A 92 -9.02 7.84 -12.00
N LYS A 93 -9.33 6.55 -12.14
CA LYS A 93 -8.75 5.66 -13.16
C LYS A 93 -9.62 5.49 -14.39
N HIS A 94 -10.85 6.00 -14.37
CA HIS A 94 -11.86 5.79 -15.41
C HIS A 94 -12.03 4.30 -15.77
N HIS A 95 -11.96 3.43 -14.74
CA HIS A 95 -12.06 1.98 -14.89
C HIS A 95 -12.58 1.34 -13.60
N HIS A 96 -13.01 0.09 -13.68
CA HIS A 96 -13.25 -0.76 -12.52
C HIS A 96 -11.92 -1.10 -11.84
N THR A 97 -11.82 -0.80 -10.55
CA THR A 97 -10.65 -1.08 -9.73
C THR A 97 -11.06 -1.62 -8.36
N VAL A 98 -10.12 -2.30 -7.71
CA VAL A 98 -10.16 -2.54 -6.27
C VAL A 98 -9.08 -1.72 -5.59
N LYS A 99 -9.40 -1.22 -4.40
CA LYS A 99 -8.54 -0.41 -3.54
C LYS A 99 -8.10 -1.19 -2.32
N TYR A 100 -6.90 -0.93 -1.85
CA TYR A 100 -6.42 -1.40 -0.55
C TYR A 100 -5.47 -0.36 0.05
N LEU A 101 -5.40 -0.36 1.38
CA LEU A 101 -4.37 0.34 2.12
C LEU A 101 -3.20 -0.59 2.34
N VAL A 102 -2.01 -0.11 1.99
CA VAL A 102 -0.75 -0.77 2.30
C VAL A 102 0.05 0.12 3.23
N GLY A 103 0.62 -0.50 4.26
CA GLY A 103 1.55 0.13 5.18
C GLY A 103 2.94 -0.45 5.00
N ILE A 104 3.90 0.42 4.74
CA ILE A 104 5.31 0.11 4.51
C ILE A 104 6.11 0.69 5.67
N THR A 105 6.94 -0.14 6.28
CA THR A 105 7.92 0.28 7.27
C THR A 105 9.00 1.15 6.63
N LEU A 106 9.75 1.89 7.45
CA LEU A 106 10.77 2.82 6.96
C LEU A 106 11.98 2.12 6.34
N ASN A 107 12.13 0.81 6.53
CA ASN A 107 13.13 -0.01 5.84
C ASN A 107 12.63 -0.64 4.52
N GLY A 108 11.37 -0.39 4.14
CA GLY A 108 10.78 -0.86 2.89
C GLY A 108 10.00 -2.17 2.97
N ALA A 109 9.90 -2.82 4.14
CA ALA A 109 9.08 -4.02 4.30
C ALA A 109 7.58 -3.68 4.46
N THR A 110 6.71 -4.50 3.88
CA THR A 110 5.26 -4.42 4.07
C THR A 110 4.89 -4.88 5.49
N SER A 111 4.35 -3.98 6.30
CA SER A 111 3.93 -4.25 7.69
C SER A 111 2.42 -4.26 7.88
N PHE A 112 1.66 -3.74 6.93
CA PHE A 112 0.21 -3.73 7.00
C PHE A 112 -0.40 -3.87 5.62
N LEU A 113 -1.46 -4.66 5.53
CA LEU A 113 -2.27 -4.80 4.32
C LEU A 113 -3.74 -4.92 4.73
N SER A 114 -4.58 -4.01 4.23
CA SER A 114 -6.03 -4.08 4.45
C SER A 114 -6.70 -5.15 3.58
N ASN A 115 -7.95 -5.47 3.90
CA ASN A 115 -8.85 -6.07 2.91
C ASN A 115 -9.02 -5.16 1.68
N CYS A 116 -9.53 -5.74 0.60
CA CYS A 116 -9.88 -4.98 -0.61
C CYS A 116 -11.22 -4.26 -0.46
N TYR A 117 -11.30 -3.08 -1.05
CA TYR A 117 -12.48 -2.23 -1.14
C TYR A 117 -12.78 -1.94 -2.62
N GLY A 118 -14.02 -1.60 -2.96
CA GLY A 118 -14.33 -1.14 -4.32
C GLY A 118 -13.58 0.15 -4.66
N GLY A 119 -13.25 0.34 -5.94
CA GLY A 119 -12.58 1.54 -6.47
C GLY A 119 -13.26 2.87 -6.12
N ARG A 120 -14.56 2.86 -5.79
CA ARG A 120 -15.29 4.05 -5.33
C ARG A 120 -14.97 4.46 -3.89
N ALA A 121 -14.43 3.55 -3.06
CA ALA A 121 -14.14 3.81 -1.66
C ALA A 121 -13.10 4.95 -1.50
N SER A 122 -13.33 5.82 -0.52
CA SER A 122 -12.40 6.90 -0.19
C SER A 122 -11.27 6.38 0.70
N GLY A 123 -10.05 6.90 0.53
CA GLY A 123 -8.93 6.51 1.37
C GLY A 123 -9.15 6.78 2.87
N VAL A 124 -9.89 7.85 3.19
CA VAL A 124 -10.25 8.19 4.57
C VAL A 124 -11.18 7.13 5.18
N PHE A 125 -12.17 6.66 4.40
CA PHE A 125 -13.04 5.57 4.83
C PHE A 125 -12.24 4.30 5.10
N ILE A 126 -11.36 3.91 4.17
CA ILE A 126 -10.52 2.73 4.29
C ILE A 126 -9.66 2.79 5.56
N VAL A 127 -9.03 3.92 5.87
CA VAL A 127 -8.20 4.07 7.07
C VAL A 127 -9.00 3.91 8.37
N LYS A 128 -10.24 4.42 8.40
CA LYS A 128 -11.12 4.27 9.57
C LYS A 128 -11.57 2.82 9.76
N ASP A 129 -11.79 2.11 8.66
CA ASP A 129 -12.38 0.76 8.66
C ASP A 129 -11.34 -0.36 8.82
N CYS A 130 -10.23 -0.29 8.09
CA CYS A 130 -9.29 -1.41 7.95
C CYS A 130 -8.52 -1.80 9.23
N GLY A 131 -8.61 -0.99 10.29
CA GLY A 131 -7.99 -1.28 11.58
C GLY A 131 -6.55 -0.78 11.76
N ILE A 132 -5.94 -0.11 10.76
CA ILE A 132 -4.57 0.45 10.87
C ILE A 132 -4.42 1.37 12.08
N LEU A 133 -5.44 2.16 12.41
CA LEU A 133 -5.39 3.10 13.53
C LEU A 133 -5.19 2.40 14.88
N LYS A 134 -5.65 1.16 15.03
CA LYS A 134 -5.48 0.36 16.24
C LYS A 134 -4.05 -0.16 16.42
N CYS A 135 -3.25 -0.17 15.35
CA CYS A 135 -1.84 -0.55 15.40
C CYS A 135 -0.93 0.59 15.86
N LEU A 136 -1.41 1.84 15.79
CA LEU A 136 -0.63 3.02 16.12
C LEU A 136 -0.63 3.29 17.62
N GLN A 137 0.46 3.85 18.12
CA GLN A 137 0.59 4.26 19.52
C GLN A 137 0.62 5.79 19.65
N PRO A 138 0.12 6.36 20.76
CA PRO A 138 0.16 7.80 21.01
C PRO A 138 1.54 8.42 20.79
N GLY A 139 1.60 9.49 20.00
CA GLY A 139 2.82 10.19 19.61
C GLY A 139 3.51 9.63 18.36
N ASP A 140 3.00 8.56 17.76
CA ASP A 140 3.47 8.06 16.47
C ASP A 140 3.18 9.08 15.35
N GLN A 141 4.08 9.10 14.37
CA GLN A 141 3.92 9.86 13.15
C GLN A 141 3.70 8.90 11.98
N VAL A 142 2.71 9.20 11.15
CA VAL A 142 2.38 8.44 9.95
C VAL A 142 2.66 9.30 8.73
N ILE A 143 3.40 8.77 7.76
CA ILE A 143 3.59 9.45 6.47
C ILE A 143 2.52 8.96 5.50
N GLY A 144 1.87 9.87 4.79
CA GLY A 144 0.86 9.54 3.78
C GLY A 144 0.87 10.52 2.62
N ASP A 145 0.07 10.23 1.60
CA ASP A 145 -0.02 11.09 0.41
C ASP A 145 -0.72 12.43 0.70
N ARG A 146 -0.47 13.44 -0.14
CA ARG A 146 -1.02 14.81 0.03
C ARG A 146 -2.54 14.85 -0.05
N GLY A 147 -3.15 13.99 -0.88
CA GLY A 147 -4.61 13.87 -0.99
C GLY A 147 -5.27 13.20 0.21
N PHE A 148 -4.48 12.69 1.16
CA PHE A 148 -4.96 11.85 2.24
C PHE A 148 -5.46 12.68 3.42
N LYS A 149 -6.76 12.97 3.44
CA LYS A 149 -7.43 13.75 4.50
C LYS A 149 -7.67 12.93 5.78
N ILE A 150 -6.61 12.41 6.39
CA ILE A 150 -6.69 11.51 7.56
C ILE A 150 -6.17 12.14 8.87
N LYS A 151 -5.92 13.45 8.86
CA LYS A 151 -5.40 14.18 10.03
C LYS A 151 -6.31 14.06 11.25
N GLU A 152 -7.63 14.19 11.06
CA GLU A 152 -8.63 14.04 12.11
C GLU A 152 -8.67 12.62 12.70
N PRO A 153 -8.80 11.55 11.89
CA PRO A 153 -8.69 10.17 12.39
C PRO A 153 -7.42 9.92 13.20
N LEU A 154 -6.26 10.40 12.74
CA LEU A 154 -4.98 10.21 13.45
C LEU A 154 -4.91 10.99 14.76
N ALA A 155 -5.43 12.22 14.77
CA ALA A 155 -5.43 13.07 15.96
C ALA A 155 -6.25 12.44 17.11
N PHE A 156 -7.33 11.73 16.79
CA PHE A 156 -8.12 10.98 17.79
C PHE A 156 -7.28 9.90 18.52
N TYR A 157 -6.31 9.31 17.83
CA TYR A 157 -5.35 8.34 18.38
C TYR A 157 -4.05 9.00 18.88
N GLN A 158 -4.05 10.32 19.05
CA GLN A 158 -2.86 11.11 19.44
C GLN A 158 -1.67 10.91 18.48
N CYS A 159 -1.95 10.61 17.21
CA CYS A 159 -0.97 10.40 16.17
C CYS A 159 -0.94 11.59 15.20
N ASN A 160 0.20 11.80 14.55
CA ASN A 160 0.40 12.93 13.64
C ASN A 160 0.57 12.47 12.19
N LEU A 161 -0.12 13.15 11.28
CA LEU A 161 0.12 12.99 9.84
C LEU A 161 1.30 13.85 9.41
N ALA A 162 2.32 13.23 8.83
CA ALA A 162 3.36 13.89 8.06
C ALA A 162 3.01 13.79 6.58
N ILE A 163 2.72 14.93 5.95
CA ILE A 163 2.60 15.02 4.49
C ILE A 163 3.96 15.50 3.97
N PRO A 164 4.63 14.75 3.09
CA PRO A 164 5.80 15.23 2.37
C PRO A 164 5.53 16.62 1.79
N SER A 165 6.33 17.63 2.15
CA SER A 165 6.25 18.90 1.46
C SER A 165 6.56 18.66 -0.01
N SER A 166 5.71 19.17 -0.89
CA SER A 166 6.06 19.41 -2.29
C SER A 166 5.16 20.53 -2.75
N LYS A 167 5.75 21.72 -2.88
CA LYS A 167 5.12 22.98 -3.32
C LYS A 167 3.94 23.41 -2.44
N HIS A 168 4.24 24.22 -1.43
CA HIS A 168 3.30 25.25 -0.98
C HIS A 168 3.23 26.32 -2.07
N THR A 169 2.01 26.74 -2.32
CA THR A 169 1.56 27.85 -3.15
C THR A 169 2.36 29.14 -2.90
N ASN A 170 2.84 29.75 -4.00
CA ASN A 170 3.18 31.17 -4.18
C ASN A 170 4.17 31.88 -3.24
N LEU A 171 5.06 31.18 -2.53
CA LEU A 171 6.25 31.78 -1.94
C LEU A 171 7.49 31.04 -2.44
N GLN A 172 8.49 31.79 -2.92
CA GLN A 172 9.77 31.23 -3.34
C GLN A 172 10.32 30.34 -2.21
N ILE A 173 10.44 29.04 -2.50
CA ILE A 173 11.03 28.07 -1.58
C ILE A 173 12.51 28.43 -1.48
N THR A 174 13.02 28.69 -0.27
CA THR A 174 14.45 28.93 -0.06
C THR A 174 15.24 27.69 -0.47
N SER A 175 16.48 27.89 -0.91
CA SER A 175 17.37 26.82 -1.38
C SER A 175 17.58 25.70 -0.34
N ASN A 176 17.46 26.02 0.96
CA ASN A 176 17.52 25.06 2.05
C ASN A 176 16.25 24.18 2.09
N ASP A 177 15.07 24.76 1.95
CA ASP A 177 13.80 24.04 1.91
C ASP A 177 13.72 23.15 0.66
N VAL A 178 14.21 23.58 -0.51
CA VAL A 178 14.28 22.72 -1.72
C VAL A 178 15.14 21.49 -1.49
N ARG A 179 16.29 21.63 -0.80
CA ARG A 179 17.19 20.52 -0.45
C ARG A 179 16.55 19.54 0.54
N GLU A 180 15.80 20.05 1.50
CA GLU A 180 15.07 19.25 2.49
C GLU A 180 13.90 18.50 1.82
N THR A 181 13.16 19.19 0.95
CA THR A 181 12.06 18.63 0.13
C THR A 181 12.54 17.53 -0.82
N SER A 182 13.72 17.70 -1.45
CA SER A 182 14.33 16.69 -2.32
C SER A 182 14.72 15.41 -1.56
N LYS A 183 15.16 15.53 -0.30
CA LYS A 183 15.49 14.37 0.55
C LYS A 183 14.25 13.61 1.01
N VAL A 184 13.15 14.32 1.27
CA VAL A 184 11.84 13.73 1.54
C VAL A 184 11.27 13.04 0.30
N ALA A 185 11.44 13.62 -0.89
CA ALA A 185 11.06 12.98 -2.15
C ALA A 185 11.81 11.65 -2.38
N ASN A 186 13.11 11.58 -2.03
CA ASN A 186 13.90 10.35 -2.12
C ASN A 186 13.38 9.22 -1.20
N VAL A 187 12.74 9.58 -0.08
CA VAL A 187 12.18 8.62 0.86
C VAL A 187 10.92 7.93 0.31
N ARG A 188 10.10 8.65 -0.47
CA ARG A 188 8.87 8.13 -1.08
C ARG A 188 9.16 7.07 -2.15
N ILE A 189 10.33 7.15 -2.80
CA ILE A 189 10.77 6.19 -3.82
C ILE A 189 10.75 4.75 -3.27
N TYR A 190 11.17 4.52 -2.02
CA TYR A 190 11.19 3.17 -1.45
C TYR A 190 9.78 2.57 -1.33
N VAL A 191 8.80 3.41 -1.00
CA VAL A 191 7.39 3.01 -0.89
C VAL A 191 6.80 2.78 -2.27
N GLU A 192 7.05 3.69 -3.21
CA GLU A 192 6.62 3.54 -4.60
C GLU A 192 7.22 2.29 -5.25
N LEU A 193 8.46 1.94 -4.93
CA LEU A 193 9.11 0.71 -5.37
C LEU A 193 8.49 -0.53 -4.71
N ALA A 194 8.22 -0.50 -3.40
CA ALA A 194 7.57 -1.62 -2.71
C ALA A 194 6.17 -1.88 -3.29
N ILE A 195 5.37 -0.84 -3.47
CA ILE A 195 4.04 -0.89 -4.09
C ILE A 195 4.14 -1.30 -5.56
N GLY A 196 5.12 -0.75 -6.28
CA GLY A 196 5.38 -1.09 -7.68
C GLY A 196 5.69 -2.56 -7.86
N ARG A 197 6.49 -3.16 -6.95
CA ARG A 197 6.74 -4.61 -6.94
C ARG A 197 5.46 -5.41 -6.72
N MET A 198 4.56 -4.96 -5.85
CA MET A 198 3.27 -5.62 -5.63
C MET A 198 2.37 -5.54 -6.86
N LYS A 199 2.31 -4.38 -7.53
CA LYS A 199 1.42 -4.14 -8.68
C LYS A 199 1.92 -4.78 -9.97
N ASN A 200 3.22 -4.74 -10.20
CA ASN A 200 3.84 -5.22 -11.44
C ASN A 200 4.24 -6.69 -11.35
N PHE A 201 3.93 -7.37 -10.24
CA PHE A 201 4.14 -8.80 -10.14
C PHE A 201 3.22 -9.51 -11.12
N ARG A 202 3.82 -10.13 -12.14
CA ARG A 202 3.09 -10.87 -13.15
C ARG A 202 2.80 -12.26 -12.62
N PHE A 203 1.53 -12.52 -12.33
CA PHE A 203 1.02 -13.84 -11.98
C PHE A 203 0.95 -14.76 -13.19
#